data_AF-W2KF17-F1
#
_entry.id   AF-W2KF17-F1
#
_cell.length_a   1.000
_cell.length_b   1.000
_cell.length_c   1.000
_cell.angle_alpha   90.00
_cell.angle_beta   90.00
_cell.angle_gamma   90.00
#
_symmetry.space_group_name_H-M   'P 1'
#
loop_
_entity.id
_entity.type
_entity.pdbx_description
1 polymer ?
#
loop_
_entity_poly.entity_id
_entity_poly.type
_entity_poly.pdbx_seq_one_letter_code
_entity_poly.pdbx_strand_id
1 'polypeptide(L)'
;MPTNAHRHATSTRRQRWLMVAAGVFALYFMLMFQMRLWSAASHADLRANVINADRTPVAIDRPAIQENVPQRETREDVEVTQQPFDVQAIEAAQPAAEIMKEQQSLRAVDPPLSTPGAVIVSTPAPPATEAAAPIAALEASVTSIASTQATPSLTERHDVVSGYAATMRYLANYRVPEGSDEQLFLFFVCGDEKGEQTTWRRVCVDASKLVYDVFAKSPARNRLLTIHAGSKQDWSAANAFFKDGDLKVKMIPALMQWHGGRPGAKRATSGMIIEESILYEPLLRYLFKNQDVLDPLLAPEKIASKEIVVLKGYKNYRQYIDGIAAGNNPSLTAPTGPMFLFLVAGRLGNNDRLWCPYCRYSEISVEYAFYAFAPPGSRLVKVETVNSYATWKNKTANDWKGDTSLMVRGVPWMYRANLDTEARSFSFERVSERFDRPEALRGIFQGWKNPV
;
A
#
# COMPACT_ATOMS: atom_id res chain seq x y z
N MET A 1 -76.23 -41.99 -32.32
CA MET A 1 -74.76 -42.14 -32.34
C MET A 1 -74.31 -41.85 -33.76
N PRO A 2 -73.30 -40.98 -33.96
CA PRO A 2 -71.92 -41.48 -34.02
C PRO A 2 -70.99 -40.79 -33.00
N THR A 3 -69.69 -41.11 -33.05
CA THR A 3 -68.67 -40.78 -32.04
C THR A 3 -67.78 -39.59 -32.43
N ASN A 4 -67.32 -38.85 -31.42
CA ASN A 4 -66.29 -37.81 -31.57
C ASN A 4 -64.91 -38.43 -31.82
N ALA A 5 -64.16 -37.84 -32.76
CA ALA A 5 -62.71 -38.04 -32.86
C ALA A 5 -62.04 -36.74 -33.33
N HIS A 6 -61.16 -36.17 -32.51
CA HIS A 6 -59.92 -35.46 -32.92
C HIS A 6 -59.23 -34.75 -31.74
N ARG A 7 -57.87 -34.78 -31.76
CA ARG A 7 -56.85 -33.86 -31.20
C ARG A 7 -55.93 -34.41 -30.10
N HIS A 8 -54.84 -35.04 -30.51
CA HIS A 8 -53.57 -35.09 -29.76
C HIS A 8 -52.37 -35.06 -30.71
N ALA A 9 -51.99 -33.87 -31.22
CA ALA A 9 -50.89 -33.74 -32.21
C ALA A 9 -50.15 -32.37 -32.21
N THR A 10 -50.13 -31.64 -31.09
CA THR A 10 -49.59 -30.25 -31.05
C THR A 10 -48.58 -29.94 -29.93
N SER A 11 -48.39 -30.82 -28.94
CA SER A 11 -47.57 -30.51 -27.75
C SER A 11 -46.06 -30.40 -28.03
N THR A 12 -45.49 -31.43 -28.68
CA THR A 12 -44.04 -31.65 -28.76
C THR A 12 -43.26 -30.53 -29.45
N ARG A 13 -43.83 -29.87 -30.47
CA ARG A 13 -43.17 -28.77 -31.18
C ARG A 13 -43.01 -27.52 -30.30
N ARG A 14 -44.00 -27.22 -29.44
CA ARG A 14 -43.97 -26.07 -28.53
C ARG A 14 -42.96 -26.27 -27.40
N GLN A 15 -42.89 -27.50 -26.87
CA GLN A 15 -41.94 -27.88 -25.81
C GLN A 15 -40.48 -27.82 -26.29
N ARG A 16 -40.18 -28.22 -27.54
CA ARG A 16 -38.84 -28.06 -28.14
C ARG A 16 -38.41 -26.60 -28.28
N TRP A 17 -39.32 -25.71 -28.71
CA TRP A 17 -39.01 -24.27 -28.80
C TRP A 17 -38.75 -23.63 -27.43
N LEU A 18 -39.47 -24.03 -26.39
CA LEU A 18 -39.22 -23.55 -25.01
C LEU A 18 -37.83 -23.98 -24.51
N MET A 19 -37.41 -25.22 -24.78
CA MET A 19 -36.07 -25.71 -24.42
C MET A 19 -34.95 -24.91 -25.12
N VAL A 20 -35.11 -24.62 -26.41
CA VAL A 20 -34.14 -23.80 -27.19
C VAL A 20 -34.10 -22.36 -26.66
N ALA A 21 -35.27 -21.75 -26.40
CA ALA A 21 -35.34 -20.39 -25.85
C ALA A 21 -34.66 -20.30 -24.48
N ALA A 22 -34.89 -21.26 -23.58
CA ALA A 22 -34.23 -21.33 -22.28
C ALA A 22 -32.71 -21.49 -22.39
N GLY A 23 -32.23 -22.33 -23.32
CA GLY A 23 -30.80 -22.50 -23.58
C GLY A 23 -30.11 -21.23 -24.09
N VAL A 24 -30.74 -20.52 -25.04
CA VAL A 24 -30.24 -19.24 -25.55
C VAL A 24 -30.24 -18.16 -24.46
N PHE A 25 -31.29 -18.12 -23.62
CA PHE A 25 -31.39 -17.19 -22.50
C PHE A 25 -30.29 -17.44 -21.45
N ALA A 26 -30.03 -18.70 -21.09
CA ALA A 26 -28.95 -19.07 -20.18
C ALA A 26 -27.56 -18.69 -20.73
N LEU A 27 -27.31 -18.92 -22.03
CA LEU A 27 -26.09 -18.49 -22.71
C LEU A 27 -25.93 -16.96 -22.68
N TYR A 28 -27.00 -16.21 -22.96
CA TYR A 28 -27.00 -14.75 -22.89
C TYR A 28 -26.68 -14.26 -21.47
N PHE A 29 -27.26 -14.87 -20.44
CA PHE A 29 -26.94 -14.52 -19.05
C PHE A 29 -25.49 -14.84 -18.66
N MET A 30 -24.94 -15.98 -19.08
CA MET A 30 -23.52 -16.28 -18.85
C MET A 30 -22.60 -15.27 -19.56
N LEU A 31 -22.91 -14.91 -20.80
CA LEU A 31 -22.13 -13.95 -21.59
C LEU A 31 -22.21 -12.55 -20.98
N MET A 32 -23.40 -12.09 -20.56
CA MET A 32 -23.58 -10.83 -19.83
C MET A 32 -22.87 -10.81 -18.47
N PHE A 33 -22.83 -11.94 -17.76
CA PHE A 33 -22.12 -12.06 -16.49
C PHE A 33 -20.59 -12.02 -16.68
N GLN A 34 -20.07 -12.72 -17.71
CA GLN A 34 -18.65 -12.63 -18.08
C GLN A 34 -18.28 -11.22 -18.57
N MET A 35 -19.14 -10.56 -19.35
CA MET A 35 -18.96 -9.16 -19.77
C MET A 35 -18.94 -8.21 -18.57
N ARG A 36 -19.78 -8.40 -17.54
CA ARG A 36 -19.72 -7.64 -16.29
C ARG A 36 -18.41 -7.88 -15.52
N LEU A 37 -17.94 -9.12 -15.43
CA LEU A 37 -16.67 -9.45 -14.79
C LEU A 37 -15.46 -8.86 -15.55
N TRP A 38 -15.49 -8.90 -16.88
CA TRP A 38 -14.48 -8.24 -17.72
C TRP A 38 -14.52 -6.73 -17.61
N SER A 39 -15.70 -6.10 -17.65
CA SER A 39 -15.87 -4.65 -17.46
C SER A 39 -15.38 -4.18 -16.09
N ALA A 40 -15.66 -4.94 -15.02
CA ALA A 40 -15.15 -4.65 -13.68
C ALA A 40 -13.61 -4.73 -13.59
N ALA A 41 -12.98 -5.66 -14.32
CA ALA A 41 -11.53 -5.76 -14.41
C ALA A 41 -10.92 -4.65 -15.29
N SER A 42 -11.47 -4.41 -16.48
CA SER A 42 -10.95 -3.40 -17.42
C SER A 42 -11.16 -1.98 -16.92
N HIS A 43 -12.21 -1.70 -16.14
CA HIS A 43 -12.34 -0.40 -15.45
C HIS A 43 -11.31 -0.18 -14.35
N ALA A 44 -10.69 -1.23 -13.79
CA ALA A 44 -9.56 -1.07 -12.87
C ALA A 44 -8.28 -0.70 -13.62
N ASP A 45 -7.95 -1.39 -14.72
CA ASP A 45 -6.75 -1.11 -15.51
C ASP A 45 -6.85 0.20 -16.33
N LEU A 46 -8.01 0.51 -16.92
CA LEU A 46 -8.19 1.75 -17.70
C LEU A 46 -8.15 3.01 -16.82
N ARG A 47 -8.65 2.95 -15.59
CA ARG A 47 -8.56 4.09 -14.64
C ARG A 47 -7.13 4.40 -14.18
N ALA A 48 -6.14 3.55 -14.48
CA ALA A 48 -4.73 3.84 -14.23
C ALA A 48 -4.04 4.63 -15.36
N ASN A 49 -4.66 4.73 -16.55
CA ASN A 49 -4.06 5.36 -17.74
C ASN A 49 -4.80 6.63 -18.22
N VAL A 50 -5.95 6.97 -17.63
CA VAL A 50 -6.73 8.15 -18.03
C VAL A 50 -6.30 9.37 -17.20
N ILE A 51 -5.41 10.19 -17.77
CA ILE A 51 -5.16 11.56 -17.30
C ILE A 51 -6.36 12.42 -17.70
N ASN A 52 -7.47 12.28 -16.97
CA ASN A 52 -8.65 13.13 -17.15
C ASN A 52 -8.38 14.53 -16.57
N ALA A 53 -7.64 15.32 -17.34
CA ALA A 53 -7.54 16.77 -17.18
C ALA A 53 -8.82 17.48 -17.67
N ASP A 54 -9.99 16.92 -17.32
CA ASP A 54 -11.30 17.56 -17.43
C ASP A 54 -12.28 16.91 -16.43
N ARG A 55 -12.40 17.57 -15.29
CA ARG A 55 -13.58 17.53 -14.43
C ARG A 55 -13.90 18.98 -14.10
N THR A 56 -14.88 19.52 -14.81
CA THR A 56 -15.44 20.84 -14.53
C THR A 56 -15.95 20.90 -13.08
N PRO A 57 -15.78 22.03 -12.38
CA PRO A 57 -16.34 22.19 -11.04
C PRO A 57 -17.87 22.19 -11.09
N VAL A 58 -18.51 21.61 -10.09
CA VAL A 58 -19.96 21.77 -9.88
C VAL A 58 -20.21 23.20 -9.43
N ALA A 59 -20.66 24.04 -10.35
CA ALA A 59 -21.10 25.41 -10.10
C ALA A 59 -22.62 25.46 -9.94
N ILE A 60 -23.12 26.38 -9.11
CA ILE A 60 -24.54 26.61 -8.86
C ILE A 60 -25.08 27.61 -9.91
N ASP A 61 -26.34 27.43 -10.34
CA ASP A 61 -26.90 28.06 -11.54
C ASP A 61 -26.89 29.60 -11.59
N ARG A 62 -26.45 30.14 -12.73
CA ARG A 62 -27.17 31.17 -13.51
C ARG A 62 -26.64 31.26 -14.97
N PRO A 63 -27.48 31.58 -15.98
CA PRO A 63 -27.16 31.34 -17.40
C PRO A 63 -26.83 32.59 -18.25
N ALA A 64 -26.42 32.32 -19.51
CA ALA A 64 -26.12 33.24 -20.62
C ALA A 64 -24.77 34.01 -20.50
N ILE A 65 -24.06 34.37 -21.59
CA ILE A 65 -24.41 34.50 -23.03
C ILE A 65 -23.41 33.70 -23.92
N GLN A 66 -23.77 33.42 -25.19
CA GLN A 66 -22.90 32.77 -26.20
C GLN A 66 -21.93 33.75 -26.88
N GLU A 67 -20.80 33.26 -27.38
CA GLU A 67 -20.35 33.61 -28.74
C GLU A 67 -19.52 32.49 -29.39
N ASN A 68 -19.21 32.59 -30.69
CA ASN A 68 -18.82 31.47 -31.56
C ASN A 68 -17.53 31.72 -32.37
N VAL A 69 -17.12 30.68 -33.12
CA VAL A 69 -16.26 30.67 -34.34
C VAL A 69 -14.77 30.30 -34.12
N PRO A 70 -14.18 29.40 -34.93
CA PRO A 70 -12.83 28.83 -34.72
C PRO A 70 -11.81 29.21 -35.81
N GLN A 71 -10.56 28.72 -35.69
CA GLN A 71 -9.70 28.51 -36.86
C GLN A 71 -8.79 27.28 -36.74
N ARG A 72 -8.06 26.95 -37.83
CA ARG A 72 -7.62 25.59 -38.19
C ARG A 72 -6.40 25.64 -39.12
N GLU A 73 -5.28 25.06 -38.70
CA GLU A 73 -4.15 24.63 -39.53
C GLU A 73 -3.42 23.50 -38.77
N THR A 74 -2.92 22.37 -39.28
CA THR A 74 -2.73 21.72 -40.61
C THR A 74 -1.24 21.40 -40.80
N ARG A 75 -0.88 20.10 -40.91
CA ARG A 75 0.42 19.55 -41.35
C ARG A 75 1.63 19.76 -40.38
N GLU A 76 2.77 19.04 -40.48
CA GLU A 76 3.24 18.03 -41.45
C GLU A 76 3.65 16.69 -40.81
N ASP A 77 3.66 15.62 -41.63
CA ASP A 77 4.21 14.30 -41.31
C ASP A 77 5.74 14.28 -41.49
N VAL A 78 6.47 13.57 -40.62
CA VAL A 78 7.87 13.17 -40.86
C VAL A 78 8.04 11.69 -40.58
N GLU A 79 8.41 10.95 -41.62
CA GLU A 79 8.71 9.53 -41.63
C GLU A 79 10.11 9.27 -41.06
N VAL A 80 10.26 8.27 -40.17
CA VAL A 80 11.57 7.87 -39.61
C VAL A 80 11.78 6.37 -39.72
N THR A 81 12.81 6.01 -40.47
CA THR A 81 13.17 4.64 -40.88
C THR A 81 13.47 3.71 -39.70
N GLN A 82 12.96 2.47 -39.76
CA GLN A 82 13.37 1.38 -38.87
C GLN A 82 14.59 0.64 -39.44
N GLN A 83 15.62 0.43 -38.63
CA GLN A 83 16.53 -0.72 -38.74
C GLN A 83 16.92 -1.22 -37.33
N PRO A 84 17.15 -2.53 -37.16
CA PRO A 84 17.37 -3.15 -35.86
C PRO A 84 18.84 -3.08 -35.42
N PHE A 85 19.08 -3.24 -34.11
CA PHE A 85 20.40 -3.54 -33.55
C PHE A 85 20.38 -4.91 -32.87
N ASP A 86 21.39 -5.73 -33.17
CA ASP A 86 21.54 -7.07 -32.61
C ASP A 86 21.89 -7.06 -31.12
N VAL A 87 21.43 -8.09 -30.41
CA VAL A 87 21.80 -8.37 -29.02
C VAL A 87 22.70 -9.60 -29.00
N GLN A 88 24.01 -9.39 -28.89
CA GLN A 88 24.95 -10.47 -28.58
C GLN A 88 24.78 -10.88 -27.11
N ALA A 89 24.63 -12.18 -26.87
CA ALA A 89 24.62 -12.75 -25.53
C ALA A 89 26.05 -12.98 -25.04
N ILE A 90 26.28 -12.78 -23.73
CA ILE A 90 27.45 -13.33 -23.05
C ILE A 90 27.00 -14.33 -21.99
N GLU A 91 27.64 -15.48 -22.13
CA GLU A 91 27.55 -16.79 -21.50
C GLU A 91 27.55 -16.81 -19.96
N ALA A 92 27.19 -17.97 -19.40
CA ALA A 92 27.04 -18.18 -17.96
C ALA A 92 28.31 -18.73 -17.30
N ALA A 93 28.44 -18.51 -15.99
CA ALA A 93 29.38 -19.21 -15.12
C ALA A 93 28.65 -19.77 -13.89
N GLN A 94 29.04 -20.97 -13.47
CA GLN A 94 28.52 -21.68 -12.28
C GLN A 94 29.68 -22.10 -11.34
N PRO A 95 29.42 -22.67 -10.14
CA PRO A 95 30.10 -22.20 -8.93
C PRO A 95 31.44 -22.88 -8.61
N ALA A 96 32.21 -22.20 -7.76
CA ALA A 96 33.34 -22.77 -7.01
C ALA A 96 32.96 -23.03 -5.53
N ALA A 97 33.68 -23.93 -4.87
CA ALA A 97 33.25 -24.59 -3.64
C ALA A 97 33.87 -24.05 -2.34
N GLU A 98 33.56 -24.72 -1.23
CA GLU A 98 33.91 -24.38 0.15
C GLU A 98 35.43 -24.42 0.45
N ILE A 99 35.86 -23.55 1.39
CA ILE A 99 36.96 -23.86 2.30
C ILE A 99 36.50 -23.47 3.71
N MET A 100 36.64 -24.39 4.67
CA MET A 100 36.24 -24.22 6.07
C MET A 100 37.41 -24.55 7.00
N LYS A 101 37.70 -23.64 7.95
CA LYS A 101 38.31 -23.92 9.26
C LYS A 101 37.81 -22.89 10.28
N GLU A 102 37.24 -23.25 11.44
CA GLU A 102 37.79 -24.07 12.56
C GLU A 102 38.80 -23.25 13.39
N GLN A 103 38.69 -23.07 14.71
CA GLN A 103 37.70 -23.38 15.77
C GLN A 103 37.87 -22.29 16.87
N GLN A 104 37.30 -22.20 18.09
CA GLN A 104 36.46 -22.96 19.04
C GLN A 104 35.88 -21.87 20.02
N SER A 105 35.09 -22.02 21.09
CA SER A 105 34.26 -23.03 21.81
C SER A 105 33.34 -22.19 22.75
N LEU A 106 32.27 -22.62 23.44
CA LEU A 106 31.46 -23.85 23.61
C LEU A 106 29.97 -23.43 23.39
N ARG A 107 28.91 -24.25 23.46
CA ARG A 107 28.66 -25.68 23.74
C ARG A 107 27.38 -26.10 22.98
N ALA A 108 26.97 -27.37 23.04
CA ALA A 108 25.69 -27.82 22.48
C ALA A 108 24.91 -28.72 23.47
N VAL A 109 23.59 -28.52 23.55
CA VAL A 109 22.58 -29.47 24.05
C VAL A 109 21.30 -29.19 23.23
N ASP A 110 20.77 -30.20 22.56
CA ASP A 110 19.65 -30.09 21.62
C ASP A 110 19.07 -31.50 21.36
N PRO A 111 17.78 -31.68 20.96
CA PRO A 111 16.60 -30.83 21.16
C PRO A 111 15.46 -31.65 21.85
N PRO A 112 14.19 -31.17 21.88
CA PRO A 112 13.31 -31.41 20.72
C PRO A 112 12.35 -30.27 20.33
N LEU A 113 12.27 -30.06 19.01
CA LEU A 113 11.16 -29.50 18.21
C LEU A 113 10.61 -28.06 18.43
N SER A 114 10.77 -27.28 17.35
CA SER A 114 9.71 -26.51 16.67
C SER A 114 9.16 -25.21 17.28
N THR A 115 9.93 -24.13 17.14
CA THR A 115 9.41 -22.76 17.11
C THR A 115 9.08 -22.31 15.66
N PRO A 116 7.87 -21.81 15.35
CA PRO A 116 7.57 -21.22 14.04
C PRO A 116 8.24 -19.84 13.86
N GLY A 117 8.35 -19.38 12.61
CA GLY A 117 9.16 -18.22 12.23
C GLY A 117 8.64 -16.86 12.75
N ALA A 118 9.53 -15.86 12.71
CA ALA A 118 9.37 -14.54 13.32
C ALA A 118 8.02 -13.85 13.05
N VAL A 119 7.14 -13.92 14.05
CA VAL A 119 5.98 -13.03 14.20
C VAL A 119 6.49 -11.68 14.72
N ILE A 120 6.31 -10.62 13.95
CA ILE A 120 6.58 -9.26 14.42
C ILE A 120 5.25 -8.68 14.89
N VAL A 121 5.10 -8.60 16.22
CA VAL A 121 4.03 -7.84 16.88
C VAL A 121 4.51 -6.40 17.02
N SER A 122 3.74 -5.43 16.52
CA SER A 122 4.07 -4.01 16.62
C SER A 122 3.05 -3.30 17.52
N THR A 123 3.27 -3.39 18.83
CA THR A 123 2.52 -2.65 19.85
C THR A 123 3.20 -1.30 20.11
N PRO A 124 2.46 -0.18 20.26
CA PRO A 124 3.03 1.07 20.75
C PRO A 124 3.67 0.88 22.14
N ALA A 125 4.89 1.37 22.32
CA ALA A 125 5.56 1.31 23.62
C ALA A 125 4.85 2.24 24.63
N PRO A 126 4.45 1.75 25.82
CA PRO A 126 3.86 2.61 26.83
C PRO A 126 4.92 3.54 27.45
N PRO A 127 4.57 4.78 27.82
CA PRO A 127 5.42 5.58 28.72
C PRO A 127 5.52 4.87 30.08
N ALA A 128 6.69 4.89 30.70
CA ALA A 128 6.90 4.25 31.99
C ALA A 128 6.18 5.03 33.10
N THR A 129 5.25 4.36 33.80
CA THR A 129 4.59 4.89 34.98
C THR A 129 5.37 4.48 36.22
N GLU A 130 6.19 5.39 36.77
CA GLU A 130 6.83 5.15 38.07
C GLU A 130 5.80 5.17 39.21
N ALA A 131 5.99 4.29 40.20
CA ALA A 131 5.07 4.12 41.31
C ALA A 131 5.31 5.16 42.41
N ALA A 132 4.24 5.78 42.92
CA ALA A 132 4.33 6.80 43.95
C ALA A 132 4.56 6.24 45.36
N ALA A 133 5.57 6.77 46.05
CA ALA A 133 5.82 6.62 47.48
C ALA A 133 6.28 7.98 48.06
N PRO A 134 6.14 8.26 49.36
CA PRO A 134 5.88 9.62 49.84
C PRO A 134 7.11 10.52 50.06
N ILE A 135 6.79 11.81 50.21
CA ILE A 135 7.70 12.96 50.32
C ILE A 135 8.61 12.87 51.55
N ALA A 136 9.92 13.09 51.35
CA ALA A 136 10.83 13.64 52.34
C ALA A 136 11.56 14.83 51.71
N ALA A 137 11.53 16.00 52.34
CA ALA A 137 12.11 17.22 51.78
C ALA A 137 13.59 17.36 52.14
N LEU A 138 14.43 17.64 51.15
CA LEU A 138 15.74 18.25 51.33
C LEU A 138 16.05 19.19 50.15
N GLU A 139 16.40 20.44 50.43
CA GLU A 139 16.71 21.44 49.40
C GLU A 139 18.16 21.29 48.93
N ALA A 140 18.38 21.07 47.62
CA ALA A 140 19.69 21.22 47.00
C ALA A 140 19.59 21.51 45.49
N SER A 141 19.92 22.74 45.09
CA SER A 141 20.39 23.18 43.77
C SER A 141 19.91 22.40 42.53
N VAL A 142 18.78 22.83 41.95
CA VAL A 142 18.41 22.47 40.56
C VAL A 142 19.34 23.21 39.58
N THR A 143 20.52 22.65 39.33
CA THR A 143 21.38 23.06 38.22
C THR A 143 20.73 22.59 36.92
N SER A 144 19.84 23.42 36.37
CA SER A 144 19.15 23.14 35.11
C SER A 144 20.14 23.13 33.95
N ILE A 145 20.64 21.93 33.59
CA ILE A 145 21.30 21.69 32.31
C ILE A 145 20.21 21.59 31.24
N ALA A 146 19.54 22.71 31.00
CA ALA A 146 18.67 22.89 29.86
C ALA A 146 19.55 22.90 28.61
N SER A 147 19.75 21.71 28.02
CA SER A 147 20.38 21.57 26.71
C SER A 147 19.45 22.15 25.65
N THR A 148 19.48 23.47 25.49
CA THR A 148 18.78 24.22 24.45
C THR A 148 19.48 24.03 23.11
N GLN A 149 19.59 22.77 22.66
CA GLN A 149 19.75 22.49 21.25
C GLN A 149 18.49 22.98 20.55
N ALA A 150 18.61 24.12 19.87
CA ALA A 150 17.54 24.65 19.05
C ALA A 150 17.10 23.57 18.05
N THR A 151 15.79 23.32 17.95
CA THR A 151 15.26 22.41 16.92
C THR A 151 15.69 22.95 15.56
N PRO A 152 16.42 22.17 14.73
CA PRO A 152 16.93 22.69 13.46
C PRO A 152 15.78 23.16 12.58
N SER A 153 15.96 24.32 11.98
CA SER A 153 14.98 24.99 11.13
C SER A 153 14.58 24.12 9.95
N LEU A 154 13.47 24.49 9.29
CA LEU A 154 13.06 23.83 8.04
C LEU A 154 14.23 23.81 7.03
N THR A 155 14.89 24.94 6.84
CA THR A 155 15.99 25.13 5.89
C THR A 155 17.20 24.23 6.15
N GLU A 156 17.51 23.92 7.41
CA GLU A 156 18.62 23.01 7.77
C GLU A 156 18.28 21.53 7.55
N ARG A 157 17.00 21.20 7.34
CA ARG A 157 16.45 19.85 7.19
C ARG A 157 15.70 19.62 5.88
N HIS A 158 15.75 20.58 4.95
CA HIS A 158 15.01 20.57 3.68
C HIS A 158 15.97 20.84 2.51
N ASP A 159 16.34 19.77 1.83
CA ASP A 159 17.12 19.81 0.60
C ASP A 159 16.20 19.80 -0.63
N VAL A 160 16.63 20.45 -1.72
CA VAL A 160 15.88 20.51 -2.99
C VAL A 160 16.78 20.04 -4.13
N VAL A 161 16.27 19.15 -4.98
CA VAL A 161 16.97 18.65 -6.18
C VAL A 161 16.03 18.55 -7.37
N SER A 162 16.60 18.65 -8.58
CA SER A 162 15.81 18.71 -9.82
C SER A 162 16.17 17.57 -10.76
N GLY A 163 15.15 16.84 -11.21
CA GLY A 163 15.28 15.72 -12.13
C GLY A 163 15.94 14.46 -11.52
N TYR A 164 15.92 13.39 -12.31
CA TYR A 164 16.33 12.06 -11.90
C TYR A 164 17.83 11.96 -11.57
N ALA A 165 18.70 12.57 -12.39
CA ALA A 165 20.15 12.47 -12.22
C ALA A 165 20.65 13.13 -10.92
N ALA A 166 20.10 14.30 -10.55
CA ALA A 166 20.42 14.95 -9.28
C ALA A 166 19.89 14.14 -8.09
N THR A 167 18.66 13.62 -8.18
CA THR A 167 18.07 12.74 -7.15
C THR A 167 18.95 11.52 -6.89
N MET A 168 19.37 10.80 -7.93
CA MET A 168 20.18 9.59 -7.77
C MET A 168 21.60 9.90 -7.26
N ARG A 169 22.17 11.06 -7.60
CA ARG A 169 23.43 11.54 -7.02
C ARG A 169 23.28 11.87 -5.52
N TYR A 170 22.20 12.54 -5.12
CA TYR A 170 21.91 12.80 -3.71
C TYR A 170 21.78 11.47 -2.94
N LEU A 171 20.95 10.53 -3.42
CA LEU A 171 20.73 9.24 -2.75
C LEU A 171 21.96 8.33 -2.72
N ALA A 172 22.89 8.47 -3.68
CA ALA A 172 24.18 7.77 -3.65
C ALA A 172 25.13 8.33 -2.59
N ASN A 173 25.08 9.64 -2.34
CA ASN A 173 25.96 10.35 -1.39
C ASN A 173 25.36 10.44 0.03
N TYR A 174 24.04 10.38 0.18
CA TYR A 174 23.34 10.49 1.46
C TYR A 174 23.82 9.41 2.45
N ARG A 175 24.28 9.85 3.62
CA ARG A 175 24.66 8.99 4.75
C ARG A 175 23.93 9.47 5.99
N VAL A 176 23.39 8.52 6.74
CA VAL A 176 22.86 8.81 8.08
C VAL A 176 24.07 8.88 9.03
N PRO A 177 24.21 9.94 9.86
CA PRO A 177 25.29 10.00 10.84
C PRO A 177 25.27 8.82 11.81
N GLU A 178 26.44 8.39 12.27
CA GLU A 178 26.54 7.30 13.25
C GLU A 178 25.84 7.69 14.57
N GLY A 179 25.14 6.73 15.19
CA GLY A 179 24.29 6.96 16.36
C GLY A 179 22.97 7.71 16.10
N SER A 180 22.78 8.36 14.94
CA SER A 180 21.58 9.18 14.66
C SER A 180 20.33 8.33 14.37
N ASP A 181 19.15 8.81 14.78
CA ASP A 181 17.83 8.25 14.40
C ASP A 181 17.21 8.95 13.16
N GLU A 182 18.02 9.68 12.38
CA GLU A 182 17.62 10.44 11.19
C GLU A 182 16.80 9.61 10.19
N GLN A 183 15.73 10.24 9.68
CA GLN A 183 14.75 9.66 8.76
C GLN A 183 14.55 10.59 7.56
N LEU A 184 15.01 10.14 6.39
CA LEU A 184 14.87 10.86 5.13
C LEU A 184 13.53 10.54 4.46
N PHE A 185 12.81 11.60 4.06
CA PHE A 185 11.59 11.53 3.30
C PHE A 185 11.80 12.15 1.92
N LEU A 186 11.35 11.45 0.87
CA LEU A 186 11.49 11.85 -0.53
C LEU A 186 10.15 12.35 -1.04
N PHE A 187 10.09 13.61 -1.47
CA PHE A 187 8.87 14.28 -1.90
C PHE A 187 8.97 14.72 -3.36
N PHE A 188 8.36 13.95 -4.25
CA PHE A 188 8.34 14.15 -5.69
C PHE A 188 7.18 15.07 -6.06
N VAL A 189 7.46 16.18 -6.72
CA VAL A 189 6.49 17.22 -7.12
C VAL A 189 6.64 17.62 -8.58
N CYS A 190 5.67 18.37 -9.11
CA CYS A 190 5.71 18.94 -10.44
C CYS A 190 6.93 19.84 -10.61
N GLY A 191 7.73 19.60 -11.66
CA GLY A 191 8.84 20.46 -12.05
C GLY A 191 8.79 20.87 -13.52
N ASP A 192 9.88 21.38 -14.06
CA ASP A 192 10.08 21.57 -15.50
C ASP A 192 11.48 21.14 -15.96
N GLU A 193 11.78 21.40 -17.23
CA GLU A 193 13.05 21.10 -17.90
C GLU A 193 14.23 21.94 -17.39
N LYS A 194 13.95 23.11 -16.77
CA LYS A 194 14.95 23.98 -16.13
C LYS A 194 15.25 23.51 -14.70
N GLY A 195 14.36 22.72 -14.13
CA GLY A 195 14.46 22.17 -12.79
C GLY A 195 13.73 22.98 -11.73
N GLU A 196 12.87 23.92 -12.11
CA GLU A 196 12.08 24.73 -11.17
C GLU A 196 10.85 23.98 -10.66
N GLN A 197 10.30 24.39 -9.51
CA GLN A 197 8.99 23.87 -9.06
C GLN A 197 7.88 24.51 -9.90
N THR A 198 6.92 23.71 -10.38
CA THR A 198 5.84 24.20 -11.24
C THR A 198 4.45 23.78 -10.77
N THR A 199 3.44 24.40 -11.39
CA THR A 199 2.03 24.34 -10.98
C THR A 199 1.14 23.54 -11.95
N TRP A 200 1.73 22.83 -12.94
CA TRP A 200 0.97 22.18 -14.03
C TRP A 200 0.03 21.04 -13.59
N ARG A 201 0.09 20.61 -12.32
CA ARG A 201 -1.08 20.08 -11.61
C ARG A 201 -1.31 20.91 -10.34
N ARG A 202 -2.55 21.37 -10.14
CA ARG A 202 -2.98 22.01 -8.89
C ARG A 202 -2.64 21.18 -7.63
N VAL A 203 -2.84 19.86 -7.69
CA VAL A 203 -2.54 18.96 -6.56
C VAL A 203 -1.06 18.98 -6.15
N CYS A 204 -0.11 19.30 -7.04
CA CYS A 204 1.30 19.51 -6.65
C CYS A 204 1.46 20.75 -5.74
N VAL A 205 0.72 21.83 -6.02
CA VAL A 205 0.77 23.08 -5.26
C VAL A 205 0.12 22.91 -3.88
N ASP A 206 -1.09 22.35 -3.87
CA ASP A 206 -1.84 22.08 -2.65
C ASP A 206 -1.07 21.07 -1.75
N ALA A 207 -0.43 20.06 -2.34
CA ALA A 207 0.42 19.11 -1.62
C ALA A 207 1.71 19.75 -1.08
N SER A 208 2.44 20.55 -1.87
CA SER A 208 3.67 21.21 -1.37
C SER A 208 3.39 22.09 -0.17
N LYS A 209 2.31 22.91 -0.22
CA LYS A 209 1.93 23.76 0.90
C LYS A 209 1.70 22.96 2.18
N LEU A 210 0.95 21.86 2.10
CA LEU A 210 0.64 21.03 3.27
C LEU A 210 1.87 20.24 3.76
N VAL A 211 2.65 19.65 2.84
CA VAL A 211 3.84 18.86 3.20
C VAL A 211 4.87 19.72 3.91
N TYR A 212 5.16 20.94 3.43
CA TYR A 212 6.12 21.83 4.09
C TYR A 212 5.61 22.29 5.47
N ASP A 213 4.33 22.64 5.60
CA ASP A 213 3.71 23.06 6.88
C ASP A 213 3.71 21.95 7.95
N VAL A 214 3.36 20.72 7.57
CA VAL A 214 3.36 19.57 8.51
C VAL A 214 4.78 19.11 8.82
N PHE A 215 5.68 19.09 7.83
CA PHE A 215 7.07 18.67 8.02
C PHE A 215 7.86 19.66 8.90
N ALA A 216 7.62 20.97 8.79
CA ALA A 216 8.24 21.97 9.66
C ALA A 216 7.93 21.72 11.15
N LYS A 217 6.76 21.13 11.44
CA LYS A 217 6.29 20.73 12.79
C LYS A 217 6.72 19.32 13.19
N SER A 218 7.38 18.59 12.29
CA SER A 218 7.82 17.21 12.52
C SER A 218 9.18 17.14 13.24
N PRO A 219 9.47 16.04 13.96
CA PRO A 219 10.67 15.89 14.80
C PRO A 219 12.00 16.28 14.13
N ALA A 220 12.92 16.81 14.93
CA ALA A 220 14.23 17.33 14.51
C ALA A 220 15.07 16.35 13.65
N ARG A 221 14.93 15.04 13.87
CA ARG A 221 15.59 13.97 13.09
C ARG A 221 15.07 13.78 11.66
N ASN A 222 13.93 14.37 11.33
CA ASN A 222 13.32 14.18 10.02
C ASN A 222 14.01 15.11 9.02
N ARG A 223 14.38 14.57 7.86
CA ARG A 223 14.96 15.30 6.73
C ARG A 223 14.06 15.15 5.49
N LEU A 224 13.85 16.23 4.73
CA LEU A 224 13.01 16.26 3.54
C LEU A 224 13.87 16.53 2.30
N LEU A 225 13.83 15.63 1.32
CA LEU A 225 14.32 15.91 -0.03
C LEU A 225 13.13 16.21 -0.94
N THR A 226 12.98 17.46 -1.34
CA THR A 226 12.03 17.84 -2.39
C THR A 226 12.66 17.62 -3.76
N ILE A 227 11.90 16.99 -4.65
CA ILE A 227 12.35 16.51 -5.95
C ILE A 227 11.45 17.11 -7.01
N HIS A 228 11.95 18.10 -7.75
CA HIS A 228 11.26 18.66 -8.92
C HIS A 228 11.35 17.62 -10.05
N ALA A 229 10.30 16.82 -10.19
CA ALA A 229 10.38 15.49 -10.81
C ALA A 229 10.14 15.49 -12.34
N GLY A 230 10.25 16.65 -13.00
CA GLY A 230 10.06 16.82 -14.44
C GLY A 230 8.74 17.47 -14.84
N SER A 231 8.63 17.75 -16.14
CA SER A 231 7.54 18.48 -16.80
C SER A 231 6.26 17.65 -16.98
N LYS A 232 5.17 18.29 -17.43
CA LYS A 232 3.95 17.60 -17.87
C LYS A 232 4.25 16.55 -18.97
N GLN A 233 5.23 16.81 -19.83
CA GLN A 233 5.61 15.91 -20.92
C GLN A 233 6.35 14.67 -20.38
N ASP A 234 7.25 14.83 -19.40
CA ASP A 234 7.93 13.72 -18.73
C ASP A 234 6.97 12.76 -18.02
N TRP A 235 5.81 13.25 -17.60
CA TRP A 235 4.77 12.45 -16.92
C TRP A 235 3.65 11.98 -17.86
N SER A 236 3.75 12.23 -19.16
CA SER A 236 2.87 11.61 -20.18
C SER A 236 3.21 10.14 -20.45
N ALA A 237 4.41 9.69 -20.09
CA ALA A 237 4.93 8.36 -20.37
C ALA A 237 5.79 7.80 -19.22
N ALA A 238 6.28 6.56 -19.37
CA ALA A 238 7.13 5.90 -18.38
C ALA A 238 8.55 6.48 -18.36
N ASN A 239 8.76 7.56 -17.59
CA ASN A 239 10.06 8.20 -17.36
C ASN A 239 11.02 7.39 -16.47
N ALA A 240 12.16 7.98 -16.13
CA ALA A 240 13.20 7.35 -15.30
C ALA A 240 12.72 6.98 -13.89
N PHE A 241 11.99 7.88 -13.20
CA PHE A 241 11.44 7.60 -11.86
C PHE A 241 10.40 6.47 -11.88
N PHE A 242 9.61 6.37 -12.96
CA PHE A 242 8.67 5.25 -13.19
C PHE A 242 9.41 3.93 -13.43
N LYS A 243 10.55 3.97 -14.14
CA LYS A 243 11.34 2.79 -14.51
C LYS A 243 12.20 2.27 -13.36
N ASP A 244 12.79 3.14 -12.54
CA ASP A 244 13.73 2.84 -11.46
C ASP A 244 13.30 1.70 -10.50
N GLY A 245 14.29 0.96 -9.99
CA GLY A 245 14.08 -0.23 -9.16
C GLY A 245 13.68 0.05 -7.71
N ASP A 246 14.10 1.17 -7.13
CA ASP A 246 14.05 1.46 -5.69
C ASP A 246 12.94 2.44 -5.32
N LEU A 247 12.80 3.50 -6.14
CA LEU A 247 11.83 4.57 -5.98
C LEU A 247 10.49 4.20 -6.62
N LYS A 248 10.52 3.67 -7.85
CA LYS A 248 9.37 3.20 -8.64
C LYS A 248 8.15 4.14 -8.57
N VAL A 249 8.36 5.42 -8.84
CA VAL A 249 7.36 6.49 -8.72
C VAL A 249 6.48 6.52 -9.97
N LYS A 250 5.21 6.13 -9.85
CA LYS A 250 4.30 6.05 -11.00
C LYS A 250 3.50 7.33 -11.29
N MET A 251 3.45 8.26 -10.34
CA MET A 251 2.61 9.46 -10.36
C MET A 251 3.18 10.48 -9.37
N ILE A 252 2.86 11.76 -9.59
CA ILE A 252 3.23 12.87 -8.69
C ILE A 252 2.04 13.81 -8.43
N PRO A 253 1.91 14.41 -7.23
CA PRO A 253 2.87 14.36 -6.13
C PRO A 253 2.94 12.99 -5.45
N ALA A 254 4.11 12.65 -4.91
CA ALA A 254 4.34 11.41 -4.18
C ALA A 254 5.33 11.65 -3.01
N LEU A 255 5.05 11.06 -1.86
CA LEU A 255 5.86 11.16 -0.65
C LEU A 255 6.20 9.75 -0.15
N MET A 256 7.43 9.47 0.26
CA MET A 256 7.83 8.18 0.84
C MET A 256 9.04 8.30 1.77
N GLN A 257 9.20 7.37 2.70
CA GLN A 257 10.43 7.25 3.51
C GLN A 257 11.52 6.47 2.74
N TRP A 258 12.77 6.92 2.85
CA TRP A 258 13.98 6.23 2.37
C TRP A 258 14.77 5.63 3.55
N HIS A 259 15.27 4.40 3.38
CA HIS A 259 15.98 3.66 4.43
C HIS A 259 17.47 3.41 4.13
N GLY A 260 17.94 3.78 2.94
CA GLY A 260 19.36 3.70 2.59
C GLY A 260 20.19 4.79 3.27
N GLY A 261 21.51 4.63 3.29
CA GLY A 261 22.46 5.62 3.83
C GLY A 261 23.09 5.25 5.17
N ARG A 262 22.57 4.24 5.88
CA ARG A 262 23.30 3.53 6.95
C ARG A 262 24.20 2.44 6.34
N PRO A 263 25.35 2.09 6.95
CA PRO A 263 26.16 0.95 6.51
C PRO A 263 25.35 -0.34 6.40
N GLY A 264 25.51 -1.08 5.29
CA GLY A 264 24.76 -2.32 5.02
C GLY A 264 23.26 -2.18 4.74
N ALA A 265 22.67 -0.99 4.87
CA ALA A 265 21.25 -0.79 4.62
C ALA A 265 20.90 -0.88 3.13
N LYS A 266 19.84 -1.63 2.80
CA LYS A 266 19.33 -1.71 1.43
C LYS A 266 18.71 -0.38 1.01
N ARG A 267 18.61 -0.17 -0.30
CA ARG A 267 17.99 1.00 -0.95
C ARG A 267 16.45 0.94 -0.91
N ALA A 268 15.91 0.75 0.29
CA ALA A 268 14.50 0.45 0.53
C ALA A 268 13.64 1.71 0.71
N THR A 269 12.35 1.57 0.37
CA THR A 269 11.33 2.61 0.52
C THR A 269 10.03 2.07 1.12
N SER A 270 9.40 2.83 2.01
CA SER A 270 8.12 2.51 2.67
C SER A 270 7.24 3.75 2.83
N GLY A 271 6.01 3.56 3.32
CA GLY A 271 5.13 4.68 3.67
C GLY A 271 4.78 5.58 2.49
N MET A 272 4.56 4.99 1.30
CA MET A 272 4.37 5.78 0.09
C MET A 272 2.94 6.32 -0.02
N ILE A 273 2.80 7.65 0.05
CA ILE A 273 1.54 8.37 -0.15
C ILE A 273 1.57 9.03 -1.54
N ILE A 274 0.42 9.11 -2.22
CA ILE A 274 0.30 9.56 -3.61
C ILE A 274 -0.86 10.54 -3.81
N GLU A 275 -0.67 11.49 -4.71
CA GLU A 275 -1.68 12.42 -5.24
C GLU A 275 -2.59 13.03 -4.15
N GLU A 276 -3.90 12.86 -4.26
CA GLU A 276 -4.90 13.42 -3.33
C GLU A 276 -4.75 12.88 -1.90
N SER A 277 -4.22 11.67 -1.70
CA SER A 277 -4.01 11.11 -0.35
C SER A 277 -2.94 11.89 0.45
N ILE A 278 -2.09 12.67 -0.21
CA ILE A 278 -1.14 13.59 0.45
C ILE A 278 -1.89 14.74 1.12
N LEU A 279 -3.09 15.10 0.64
CA LEU A 279 -3.89 16.20 1.22
C LEU A 279 -4.61 15.80 2.52
N TYR A 280 -4.54 14.52 2.93
CA TYR A 280 -5.09 14.05 4.20
C TYR A 280 -4.06 14.26 5.33
N GLU A 281 -4.05 15.47 5.92
CA GLU A 281 -3.08 15.92 6.93
C GLU A 281 -2.75 14.88 8.04
N PRO A 282 -3.72 14.17 8.65
CA PRO A 282 -3.41 13.21 9.72
C PRO A 282 -2.52 12.04 9.26
N LEU A 283 -2.60 11.63 7.98
CA LEU A 283 -1.72 10.59 7.42
C LEU A 283 -0.29 11.12 7.21
N LEU A 284 -0.14 12.40 6.85
CA LEU A 284 1.19 13.05 6.82
C LEU A 284 1.80 13.13 8.22
N ARG A 285 1.01 13.57 9.21
CA ARG A 285 1.43 13.61 10.61
C ARG A 285 1.83 12.23 11.13
N TYR A 286 1.12 11.18 10.73
CA TYR A 286 1.46 9.79 11.06
C TYR A 286 2.77 9.34 10.39
N LEU A 287 2.94 9.59 9.08
CA LEU A 287 4.17 9.24 8.34
C LEU A 287 5.41 9.94 8.91
N PHE A 288 5.32 11.25 9.16
CA PHE A 288 6.39 12.04 9.74
C PHE A 288 6.53 11.86 11.27
N LYS A 289 5.61 11.16 11.93
CA LYS A 289 5.58 10.95 13.39
C LYS A 289 5.61 12.28 14.15
N ASN A 290 4.74 13.20 13.74
CA ASN A 290 4.54 14.50 14.37
C ASN A 290 4.18 14.34 15.86
N GLN A 291 4.72 15.25 16.69
CA GLN A 291 4.56 15.26 18.14
C GLN A 291 4.17 16.65 18.68
N ASP A 292 3.98 17.63 17.78
CA ASP A 292 3.51 18.99 18.09
C ASP A 292 2.04 19.02 18.55
N VAL A 293 1.21 18.17 17.96
CA VAL A 293 -0.20 17.97 18.30
C VAL A 293 -0.53 16.48 18.21
N LEU A 294 -1.11 15.92 19.26
CA LEU A 294 -1.60 14.54 19.28
C LEU A 294 -2.82 14.41 18.36
N ASP A 295 -2.82 13.46 17.41
CA ASP A 295 -4.03 13.11 16.65
C ASP A 295 -5.06 12.49 17.63
N PRO A 296 -6.24 13.10 17.84
CA PRO A 296 -7.24 12.59 18.78
C PRO A 296 -7.85 11.26 18.36
N LEU A 297 -7.60 10.75 17.14
CA LEU A 297 -7.97 9.41 16.70
C LEU A 297 -6.91 8.35 17.09
N LEU A 298 -5.66 8.79 17.29
CA LEU A 298 -4.50 7.95 17.65
C LEU A 298 -4.04 8.13 19.11
N ALA A 299 -4.86 8.79 19.94
CA ALA A 299 -4.59 8.95 21.36
C ALA A 299 -4.34 7.58 22.04
N PRO A 300 -3.36 7.45 22.97
CA PRO A 300 -2.86 6.15 23.42
C PRO A 300 -3.94 5.18 23.89
N GLU A 301 -4.93 5.66 24.64
CA GLU A 301 -6.06 4.88 25.16
C GLU A 301 -6.96 4.30 24.05
N LYS A 302 -6.98 4.91 22.86
CA LYS A 302 -7.75 4.46 21.69
C LYS A 302 -7.01 3.46 20.82
N ILE A 303 -5.69 3.32 20.99
CA ILE A 303 -4.85 2.41 20.20
C ILE A 303 -4.20 1.30 21.01
N ALA A 304 -4.07 1.41 22.34
CA ALA A 304 -3.40 0.44 23.20
C ALA A 304 -4.02 -0.98 23.18
N SER A 305 -5.29 -1.11 22.81
CA SER A 305 -5.99 -2.40 22.65
C SER A 305 -6.09 -2.88 21.20
N LYS A 306 -5.42 -2.21 20.25
CA LYS A 306 -5.43 -2.56 18.82
C LYS A 306 -4.09 -3.16 18.42
N GLU A 307 -4.14 -4.29 17.73
CA GLU A 307 -2.94 -5.07 17.41
C GLU A 307 -2.73 -5.18 15.90
N ILE A 308 -1.51 -4.94 15.42
CA ILE A 308 -1.09 -5.28 14.06
C ILE A 308 -0.10 -6.44 14.12
N VAL A 309 -0.46 -7.55 13.49
CA VAL A 309 0.36 -8.77 13.40
C VAL A 309 0.87 -8.89 11.97
N VAL A 310 2.19 -8.94 11.80
CA VAL A 310 2.81 -9.10 10.47
C VAL A 310 3.23 -10.56 10.26
N LEU A 311 2.64 -11.20 9.25
CA LEU A 311 2.96 -12.56 8.81
C LEU A 311 3.60 -12.55 7.42
N LYS A 312 4.46 -13.53 7.13
CA LYS A 312 5.17 -13.66 5.85
C LYS A 312 4.96 -15.05 5.24
N GLY A 313 4.43 -15.12 4.03
CA GLY A 313 4.19 -16.38 3.30
C GLY A 313 2.93 -17.13 3.72
N TYR A 314 2.45 -17.99 2.81
CA TYR A 314 1.20 -18.75 2.97
C TYR A 314 1.19 -19.69 4.19
N LYS A 315 2.30 -20.42 4.41
CA LYS A 315 2.44 -21.35 5.54
C LYS A 315 2.20 -20.67 6.90
N ASN A 316 2.80 -19.50 7.13
CA ASN A 316 2.66 -18.78 8.39
C ASN A 316 1.25 -18.20 8.55
N TYR A 317 0.62 -17.75 7.45
CA TYR A 317 -0.80 -17.36 7.44
C TYR A 317 -1.71 -18.52 7.87
N ARG A 318 -1.58 -19.70 7.25
CA ARG A 318 -2.37 -20.89 7.62
C ARG A 318 -2.13 -21.29 9.07
N GLN A 319 -0.88 -21.44 9.49
CA GLN A 319 -0.53 -21.81 10.88
C GLN A 319 -1.09 -20.83 11.92
N TYR A 320 -1.17 -19.53 11.59
CA TYR A 320 -1.78 -18.52 12.46
C TYR A 320 -3.31 -18.63 12.54
N ILE A 321 -3.99 -18.68 11.38
CA ILE A 321 -5.46 -18.77 11.30
C ILE A 321 -5.98 -20.11 11.85
N ASP A 322 -5.41 -21.22 11.40
CA ASP A 322 -5.78 -22.58 11.83
C ASP A 322 -5.44 -22.79 13.31
N GLY A 323 -4.38 -22.14 13.81
CA GLY A 323 -4.00 -22.15 15.23
C GLY A 323 -4.99 -21.42 16.14
N ILE A 324 -5.48 -20.24 15.74
CA ILE A 324 -6.56 -19.54 16.47
C ILE A 324 -7.86 -20.36 16.41
N ALA A 325 -8.22 -20.86 15.22
CA ALA A 325 -9.47 -21.60 15.02
C ALA A 325 -9.53 -22.89 15.85
N ALA A 326 -8.40 -23.59 15.99
CA ALA A 326 -8.30 -24.79 16.83
C ALA A 326 -8.53 -24.51 18.33
N GLY A 327 -8.23 -23.29 18.81
CA GLY A 327 -8.42 -22.87 20.21
C GLY A 327 -7.46 -23.49 21.23
N ASN A 328 -6.51 -24.33 20.80
CA ASN A 328 -5.67 -25.15 21.70
C ASN A 328 -4.44 -24.42 22.26
N ASN A 329 -4.14 -23.19 21.83
CA ASN A 329 -2.95 -22.44 22.23
C ASN A 329 -3.36 -21.15 22.97
N PRO A 330 -3.09 -21.02 24.28
CA PRO A 330 -3.50 -19.84 25.06
C PRO A 330 -2.78 -18.56 24.65
N SER A 331 -1.62 -18.67 23.97
CA SER A 331 -0.87 -17.53 23.43
C SER A 331 -1.27 -17.14 22.01
N LEU A 332 -2.25 -17.83 21.40
CA LEU A 332 -2.73 -17.59 20.04
C LEU A 332 -4.26 -17.61 20.01
N THR A 333 -4.86 -16.59 20.61
CA THR A 333 -6.31 -16.41 20.74
C THR A 333 -6.88 -15.45 19.69
N ALA A 334 -8.20 -15.49 19.49
CA ALA A 334 -8.91 -14.48 18.73
C ALA A 334 -8.92 -13.12 19.47
N PRO A 335 -8.92 -11.98 18.75
CA PRO A 335 -9.14 -10.66 19.35
C PRO A 335 -10.54 -10.55 19.98
N THR A 336 -10.70 -9.62 20.92
CA THR A 336 -12.01 -9.30 21.52
C THR A 336 -12.85 -8.37 20.64
N GLY A 337 -12.20 -7.57 19.78
CA GLY A 337 -12.82 -6.82 18.69
C GLY A 337 -12.67 -7.53 17.33
N PRO A 338 -13.17 -6.92 16.23
CA PRO A 338 -13.09 -7.51 14.90
C PRO A 338 -11.66 -7.85 14.44
N MET A 339 -11.51 -8.99 13.74
CA MET A 339 -10.29 -9.31 13.01
C MET A 339 -10.42 -8.90 11.53
N PHE A 340 -9.35 -8.28 11.02
CA PHE A 340 -9.19 -7.95 9.60
C PHE A 340 -7.96 -8.67 9.04
N LEU A 341 -8.07 -9.26 7.85
CA LEU A 341 -6.96 -9.90 7.14
C LEU A 341 -6.58 -9.04 5.93
N PHE A 342 -5.37 -8.49 5.91
CA PHE A 342 -4.89 -7.60 4.85
C PHE A 342 -3.66 -8.20 4.14
N LEU A 343 -3.87 -8.68 2.92
CA LEU A 343 -2.82 -9.29 2.10
C LEU A 343 -2.17 -8.25 1.20
N VAL A 344 -0.85 -8.17 1.27
CA VAL A 344 0.01 -7.33 0.43
C VAL A 344 1.02 -8.19 -0.33
N ALA A 345 1.71 -7.59 -1.30
CA ALA A 345 2.87 -8.20 -1.94
C ALA A 345 3.95 -8.58 -0.91
N GLY A 346 4.77 -9.58 -1.21
CA GLY A 346 6.06 -9.76 -0.54
C GLY A 346 7.08 -8.71 -0.98
N ARG A 347 8.25 -8.74 -0.33
CA ARG A 347 9.32 -7.75 -0.52
C ARG A 347 10.38 -8.26 -1.49
N LEU A 348 10.88 -7.39 -2.36
CA LEU A 348 11.94 -7.68 -3.32
C LEU A 348 13.28 -7.86 -2.59
N GLY A 349 13.95 -9.00 -2.78
CA GLY A 349 15.14 -9.35 -1.97
C GLY A 349 16.30 -8.35 -2.05
N ASN A 350 16.44 -7.62 -3.16
CA ASN A 350 17.50 -6.64 -3.40
C ASN A 350 17.28 -5.29 -2.68
N ASN A 351 16.04 -4.88 -2.41
CA ASN A 351 15.74 -3.56 -1.87
C ASN A 351 14.54 -3.49 -0.89
N ASP A 352 14.03 -4.63 -0.43
CA ASP A 352 12.92 -4.81 0.52
C ASP A 352 11.62 -4.02 0.23
N ARG A 353 11.50 -3.48 -0.98
CA ARG A 353 10.31 -2.80 -1.47
C ARG A 353 9.24 -3.83 -1.84
N LEU A 354 7.99 -3.56 -1.48
CA LEU A 354 6.83 -4.32 -1.96
C LEU A 354 6.79 -4.30 -3.51
N TRP A 355 6.69 -5.46 -4.17
CA TRP A 355 6.72 -5.49 -5.64
C TRP A 355 5.47 -4.88 -6.29
N CYS A 356 4.31 -4.99 -5.64
CA CYS A 356 3.07 -4.39 -6.13
C CYS A 356 3.01 -2.90 -5.80
N PRO A 357 2.88 -1.99 -6.79
CA PRO A 357 2.77 -0.55 -6.53
C PRO A 357 1.56 -0.19 -5.67
N TYR A 358 0.40 -0.79 -5.93
CA TYR A 358 -0.82 -0.55 -5.15
C TYR A 358 -0.67 -0.96 -3.68
N CYS A 359 0.16 -1.97 -3.37
CA CYS A 359 0.46 -2.33 -1.98
C CYS A 359 1.28 -1.22 -1.28
N ARG A 360 2.24 -0.59 -1.97
CA ARG A 360 3.02 0.54 -1.41
C ARG A 360 2.13 1.74 -1.05
N TYR A 361 1.16 2.05 -1.92
CA TYR A 361 0.20 3.15 -1.71
C TYR A 361 -0.79 2.87 -0.58
N SER A 362 -1.05 1.59 -0.30
CA SER A 362 -2.04 1.15 0.69
C SER A 362 -1.45 0.87 2.07
N GLU A 363 -0.15 0.54 2.14
CA GLU A 363 0.50 0.01 3.35
C GLU A 363 0.27 0.92 4.57
N ILE A 364 0.59 2.20 4.44
CA ILE A 364 0.46 3.18 5.53
C ILE A 364 -0.96 3.73 5.68
N SER A 365 -1.71 3.89 4.58
CA SER A 365 -3.10 4.36 4.62
C SER A 365 -4.02 3.37 5.35
N VAL A 366 -3.81 2.06 5.18
CA VAL A 366 -4.53 1.01 5.93
C VAL A 366 -4.08 0.96 7.38
N GLU A 367 -2.78 1.10 7.65
CA GLU A 367 -2.22 1.08 9.01
C GLU A 367 -2.76 2.22 9.88
N TYR A 368 -2.69 3.46 9.37
CA TYR A 368 -3.31 4.62 10.00
C TYR A 368 -4.81 4.43 10.19
N ALA A 369 -5.54 4.01 9.13
CA ALA A 369 -6.99 3.88 9.18
C ALA A 369 -7.47 2.80 10.18
N PHE A 370 -6.70 1.72 10.36
CA PHE A 370 -6.96 0.72 11.37
C PHE A 370 -6.85 1.32 12.77
N TYR A 371 -5.73 1.97 13.11
CA TYR A 371 -5.57 2.60 14.41
C TYR A 371 -6.61 3.70 14.65
N ALA A 372 -6.88 4.55 13.65
CA ALA A 372 -7.81 5.68 13.75
C ALA A 372 -9.31 5.28 13.81
N PHE A 373 -9.72 4.20 13.14
CA PHE A 373 -11.15 3.90 12.93
C PHE A 373 -11.63 2.52 13.40
N ALA A 374 -10.75 1.54 13.66
CA ALA A 374 -11.20 0.25 14.19
C ALA A 374 -11.72 0.39 15.65
N PRO A 375 -12.63 -0.50 16.10
CA PRO A 375 -12.99 -0.60 17.51
C PRO A 375 -11.80 -0.94 18.41
N PRO A 376 -11.85 -0.63 19.72
CA PRO A 376 -10.98 -1.24 20.72
C PRO A 376 -10.97 -2.77 20.62
N GLY A 377 -9.85 -3.41 20.99
CA GLY A 377 -9.71 -4.87 20.94
C GLY A 377 -9.54 -5.48 19.55
N SER A 378 -9.56 -4.69 18.47
CA SER A 378 -9.46 -5.20 17.08
C SER A 378 -8.04 -5.67 16.73
N ARG A 379 -7.93 -6.58 15.75
CA ARG A 379 -6.63 -7.02 15.19
C ARG A 379 -6.58 -6.91 13.66
N LEU A 380 -5.48 -6.36 13.14
CA LEU A 380 -5.13 -6.37 11.71
C LEU A 380 -4.01 -7.39 11.47
N VAL A 381 -4.34 -8.51 10.81
CA VAL A 381 -3.38 -9.51 10.35
C VAL A 381 -2.88 -9.11 8.96
N LYS A 382 -1.71 -8.49 8.91
CA LYS A 382 -1.04 -8.03 7.68
C LYS A 382 -0.17 -9.16 7.12
N VAL A 383 -0.48 -9.67 5.94
CA VAL A 383 0.24 -10.80 5.32
C VAL A 383 1.03 -10.36 4.08
N GLU A 384 2.35 -10.46 4.15
CA GLU A 384 3.25 -10.35 3.00
C GLU A 384 3.23 -11.68 2.23
N THR A 385 2.66 -11.69 1.01
CA THR A 385 2.30 -12.93 0.28
C THR A 385 3.48 -13.72 -0.32
N VAL A 386 3.99 -13.29 -1.48
CA VAL A 386 5.16 -13.89 -2.18
C VAL A 386 6.08 -12.78 -2.67
N ASN A 387 7.38 -13.03 -2.78
CA ASN A 387 8.38 -11.97 -2.96
C ASN A 387 8.56 -11.46 -4.40
N SER A 388 7.86 -12.00 -5.39
CA SER A 388 7.89 -11.48 -6.77
C SER A 388 6.55 -11.59 -7.51
N TYR A 389 6.34 -10.72 -8.51
CA TYR A 389 5.20 -10.82 -9.42
C TYR A 389 5.25 -12.08 -10.31
N ALA A 390 6.44 -12.56 -10.67
CA ALA A 390 6.60 -13.80 -11.43
C ALA A 390 6.10 -15.01 -10.62
N THR A 391 6.49 -15.11 -9.35
CA THR A 391 5.96 -16.09 -8.40
C THR A 391 4.45 -15.93 -8.23
N TRP A 392 3.94 -14.69 -8.10
CA TRP A 392 2.50 -14.45 -7.96
C TRP A 392 1.67 -14.95 -9.15
N LYS A 393 2.23 -14.89 -10.36
CA LYS A 393 1.58 -15.32 -11.61
C LYS A 393 1.74 -16.81 -11.89
N ASN A 394 2.75 -17.48 -11.33
CA ASN A 394 2.94 -18.92 -11.50
C ASN A 394 1.86 -19.69 -10.71
N LYS A 395 0.95 -20.39 -11.40
CA LYS A 395 -0.15 -21.13 -10.76
C LYS A 395 0.29 -22.39 -10.02
N THR A 396 1.42 -23.01 -10.37
CA THR A 396 1.85 -24.29 -9.78
C THR A 396 2.79 -24.12 -8.60
N ALA A 397 3.42 -22.95 -8.46
CA ALA A 397 4.35 -22.62 -7.36
C ALA A 397 3.84 -21.49 -6.44
N ASN A 398 2.52 -21.28 -6.40
CA ASN A 398 1.90 -20.21 -5.59
C ASN A 398 0.64 -20.73 -4.89
N ASP A 399 0.81 -21.17 -3.65
CA ASP A 399 -0.25 -21.73 -2.78
C ASP A 399 -1.49 -20.81 -2.68
N TRP A 400 -1.29 -19.49 -2.75
CA TRP A 400 -2.36 -18.48 -2.79
C TRP A 400 -3.32 -18.61 -3.99
N LYS A 401 -3.05 -19.50 -4.95
CA LYS A 401 -3.94 -19.85 -6.07
C LYS A 401 -4.68 -21.18 -5.88
N GLY A 402 -4.30 -21.96 -4.86
CA GLY A 402 -5.03 -23.15 -4.40
C GLY A 402 -5.98 -22.88 -3.22
N ASP A 403 -5.76 -21.81 -2.44
CA ASP A 403 -6.63 -21.47 -1.29
C ASP A 403 -8.06 -21.13 -1.74
N THR A 404 -8.99 -22.01 -1.38
CA THR A 404 -10.44 -21.92 -1.65
C THR A 404 -11.22 -21.12 -0.62
N SER A 405 -10.65 -20.85 0.57
CA SER A 405 -11.28 -20.07 1.64
C SER A 405 -11.23 -18.56 1.34
N LEU A 406 -10.13 -18.08 0.75
CA LEU A 406 -9.92 -16.69 0.36
C LEU A 406 -10.14 -16.46 -1.14
N MET A 407 -9.68 -17.38 -2.00
CA MET A 407 -9.71 -17.22 -3.47
C MET A 407 -8.96 -15.97 -3.99
N VAL A 408 -7.83 -15.62 -3.38
CA VAL A 408 -7.13 -14.33 -3.59
C VAL A 408 -6.65 -14.13 -5.04
N ARG A 409 -7.25 -13.18 -5.77
CA ARG A 409 -6.91 -12.95 -7.19
C ARG A 409 -5.72 -12.01 -7.36
N GLY A 410 -5.69 -10.89 -6.62
CA GLY A 410 -4.64 -9.87 -6.65
C GLY A 410 -4.19 -9.43 -5.25
N VAL A 411 -3.27 -8.47 -5.18
CA VAL A 411 -2.89 -7.72 -3.96
C VAL A 411 -2.72 -6.23 -4.30
N PRO A 412 -3.06 -5.27 -3.43
CA PRO A 412 -3.56 -5.43 -2.06
C PRO A 412 -4.98 -6.02 -2.04
N TRP A 413 -5.32 -6.69 -0.95
CA TRP A 413 -6.60 -7.37 -0.78
C TRP A 413 -6.95 -7.44 0.70
N MET A 414 -8.22 -7.31 1.07
CA MET A 414 -8.64 -7.30 2.47
C MET A 414 -9.92 -8.11 2.69
N TYR A 415 -10.02 -8.73 3.85
CA TYR A 415 -11.23 -9.36 4.37
C TYR A 415 -11.48 -8.92 5.81
N ARG A 416 -12.75 -8.93 6.22
CA ARG A 416 -13.11 -9.15 7.63
C ARG A 416 -13.09 -10.66 7.88
N ALA A 417 -12.49 -11.08 8.98
CA ALA A 417 -12.35 -12.49 9.36
C ALA A 417 -13.25 -12.76 10.57
N ASN A 418 -14.27 -13.60 10.40
CA ASN A 418 -15.22 -13.95 11.45
C ASN A 418 -14.98 -15.42 11.85
N LEU A 419 -14.60 -15.65 13.11
CA LEU A 419 -14.40 -16.98 13.68
C LEU A 419 -15.74 -17.59 14.09
N ASP A 420 -16.03 -18.79 13.58
CA ASP A 420 -17.00 -19.69 14.17
C ASP A 420 -16.29 -20.56 15.22
N THR A 421 -16.64 -20.38 16.49
CA THR A 421 -16.06 -21.11 17.62
C THR A 421 -16.60 -22.53 17.79
N GLU A 422 -17.78 -22.83 17.24
CA GLU A 422 -18.38 -24.18 17.30
C GLU A 422 -17.84 -25.05 16.17
N ALA A 423 -17.85 -24.54 14.94
CA ALA A 423 -17.25 -25.20 13.78
C ALA A 423 -15.71 -25.10 13.74
N ARG A 424 -15.09 -24.35 14.67
CA ARG A 424 -13.64 -24.10 14.76
C ARG A 424 -13.03 -23.69 13.42
N SER A 425 -13.63 -22.71 12.76
CA SER A 425 -13.25 -22.30 11.40
C SER A 425 -13.48 -20.80 11.16
N PHE A 426 -12.76 -20.23 10.19
CA PHE A 426 -12.94 -18.83 9.79
C PHE A 426 -13.75 -18.70 8.51
N SER A 427 -14.69 -17.76 8.51
CA SER A 427 -15.30 -17.20 7.30
C SER A 427 -14.65 -15.84 6.99
N PHE A 428 -14.57 -15.50 5.69
CA PHE A 428 -13.84 -14.34 5.21
C PHE A 428 -14.72 -13.48 4.28
N GLU A 429 -15.20 -12.35 4.81
CA GLU A 429 -16.04 -11.39 4.08
C GLU A 429 -15.15 -10.38 3.36
N ARG A 430 -15.28 -10.24 2.03
CA ARG A 430 -14.33 -9.45 1.24
C ARG A 430 -14.59 -7.94 1.34
N VAL A 431 -13.52 -7.20 1.58
CA VAL A 431 -13.51 -5.73 1.48
C VAL A 431 -13.04 -5.32 0.07
N SER A 432 -13.69 -4.32 -0.53
CA SER A 432 -13.44 -3.88 -1.90
C SER A 432 -13.42 -2.34 -2.03
N GLU A 433 -12.40 -1.70 -1.46
CA GLU A 433 -12.28 -0.24 -1.36
C GLU A 433 -10.93 0.31 -1.85
N ARG A 434 -10.81 1.65 -1.92
CA ARG A 434 -9.55 2.37 -2.18
C ARG A 434 -8.66 2.35 -0.94
N PHE A 435 -7.87 1.29 -0.78
CA PHE A 435 -6.95 1.11 0.34
C PHE A 435 -5.86 2.19 0.47
N ASP A 436 -5.63 2.99 -0.57
CA ASP A 436 -4.75 4.16 -0.57
C ASP A 436 -5.33 5.41 0.12
N ARG A 437 -6.61 5.38 0.52
CA ARG A 437 -7.36 6.51 1.10
C ARG A 437 -7.93 6.17 2.48
N PRO A 438 -7.38 6.72 3.58
CA PRO A 438 -7.84 6.41 4.94
C PRO A 438 -9.34 6.63 5.16
N GLU A 439 -9.90 7.69 4.58
CA GLU A 439 -11.29 8.09 4.73
C GLU A 439 -12.27 7.07 4.10
N ALA A 440 -11.87 6.39 3.02
CA ALA A 440 -12.66 5.32 2.41
C ALA A 440 -12.76 4.07 3.32
N LEU A 441 -11.75 3.85 4.17
CA LEU A 441 -11.65 2.69 5.05
C LEU A 441 -12.39 2.88 6.39
N ARG A 442 -12.72 4.13 6.77
CA ARG A 442 -13.48 4.44 7.99
C ARG A 442 -14.78 3.61 8.09
N GLY A 443 -15.54 3.55 7.00
CA GLY A 443 -16.80 2.80 6.96
C GLY A 443 -16.63 1.29 7.14
N ILE A 444 -15.50 0.74 6.65
CA ILE A 444 -15.17 -0.69 6.76
C ILE A 444 -14.76 -1.03 8.20
N PHE A 445 -13.81 -0.27 8.77
CA PHE A 445 -13.29 -0.55 10.11
C PHE A 445 -14.35 -0.34 11.20
N GLN A 446 -15.24 0.65 11.04
CA GLN A 446 -16.36 0.91 11.95
C GLN A 446 -17.61 0.05 11.66
N GLY A 447 -17.58 -0.83 10.64
CA GLY A 447 -18.64 -1.81 10.39
C GLY A 447 -19.98 -1.30 9.85
N TRP A 448 -20.11 -0.02 9.49
CA TRP A 448 -21.33 0.56 8.90
C TRP A 448 -21.35 0.53 7.36
N LYS A 449 -20.24 0.10 6.74
CA LYS A 449 -20.15 -0.20 5.30
C LYS A 449 -19.88 -1.68 5.14
N ASN A 450 -20.89 -2.41 4.63
CA ASN A 450 -20.82 -3.86 4.48
C ASN A 450 -19.69 -4.29 3.52
N PRO A 451 -19.01 -5.43 3.82
CA PRO A 451 -18.27 -6.22 2.83
C PRO A 451 -19.14 -6.63 1.61
N VAL A 452 -18.49 -7.05 0.52
CA VAL A 452 -19.10 -7.28 -0.81
C VAL A 452 -18.68 -8.62 -1.44
#